data_AF-A0A0A9ZGU8-F1
#
_entry.id   AF-A0A0A9ZGU8-F1
#
_cell.length_a   1.000
_cell.length_b   1.000
_cell.length_c   1.000
_cell.angle_alpha   90.00
_cell.angle_beta   90.00
_cell.angle_gamma   90.00
#
_symmetry.space_group_name_H-M   'P 1'
#
loop_
_entity.id
_entity.type
_entity.pdbx_description
1 polymer ?
#
loop_
_entity_poly.entity_id
_entity_poly.type
_entity_poly.pdbx_seq_one_letter_code
_entity_poly.pdbx_strand_id
1 'polypeptide(L)'
;MLTAMNVGSSDFILIEDLGPKRKISVKEKVGEVENWFEKNLRRLATWKTITKKLPVLTWARTYNSEDFVGDLVAGITVGLTVIPQSLAYSNIAGLPAQFGLYSSFLGALMYIFLGSCKDVPMGPTAICSLLTYQAVRGYGPMHAILLCFLSGVIQFLMGIVGLGIMIDFISDPVSSGFTSAVALLIISSQVKDILGIRAGGATFIEMWTSILEDVQNTKFWDTIVGVICVVILLLMRLLSDVKLAKSTHPDNWTTFQRVVNKSIWLISTSRNSILVIVSGIVGWYFCETADEPLKLIGPLPPGLPAIQLPPFSTMKGNHTAGFFEMVSDMGSGVIVLPLIGLLENI
;
A
#
# COMPACT_ATOMS: atom_id res chain seq x y z
N MET A 1 6.03 21.72 -55.85
CA MET A 1 7.34 21.96 -56.47
C MET A 1 7.38 23.43 -56.84
N LEU A 2 8.33 24.20 -56.25
CA LEU A 2 8.70 25.61 -56.56
C LEU A 2 7.66 26.69 -56.16
N THR A 3 7.95 27.78 -55.45
CA THR A 3 9.18 28.34 -54.83
C THR A 3 8.77 29.42 -53.83
N ALA A 4 9.59 29.63 -52.79
CA ALA A 4 9.47 30.70 -51.82
C ALA A 4 9.63 32.11 -52.42
N MET A 5 9.01 33.13 -51.81
CA MET A 5 9.66 34.41 -51.61
C MET A 5 9.06 35.17 -50.41
N ASN A 6 10.00 35.61 -49.58
CA ASN A 6 9.89 36.20 -48.27
C ASN A 6 10.10 37.72 -48.41
N VAL A 7 9.16 38.54 -47.94
CA VAL A 7 9.34 39.96 -47.57
C VAL A 7 8.27 40.23 -46.51
N GLY A 8 8.56 40.18 -45.21
CA GLY A 8 9.37 41.16 -44.50
C GLY A 8 8.43 42.12 -43.76
N SER A 9 7.72 41.64 -42.73
CA SER A 9 6.94 42.50 -41.82
C SER A 9 7.91 43.22 -40.89
N SER A 10 8.09 44.50 -41.16
CA SER A 10 8.82 45.44 -40.33
C SER A 10 8.01 45.73 -39.06
N ASP A 11 8.21 44.93 -38.01
CA ASP A 11 7.76 45.26 -36.66
C ASP A 11 8.96 45.36 -35.71
N PHE A 12 9.42 46.61 -35.60
CA PHE A 12 9.96 47.27 -34.42
C PHE A 12 10.61 46.38 -33.35
N ILE A 13 11.94 46.40 -33.34
CA ILE A 13 12.75 46.16 -32.15
C ILE A 13 12.48 47.33 -31.20
N LEU A 14 11.59 47.13 -30.21
CA LEU A 14 11.54 47.99 -29.04
C LEU A 14 12.81 47.74 -28.23
N ILE A 15 13.80 48.62 -28.41
CA ILE A 15 14.87 48.81 -27.44
C ILE A 15 14.19 49.27 -26.16
N GLU A 16 14.02 48.37 -25.20
CA GLU A 16 13.62 48.72 -23.84
C GLU A 16 14.66 49.71 -23.28
N ASP A 17 14.21 50.94 -23.11
CA ASP A 17 14.94 52.00 -22.44
C ASP A 17 15.21 51.53 -21.00
N LEU A 18 16.47 51.21 -20.70
CA LEU A 18 16.94 50.82 -19.36
C LEU A 18 16.91 52.06 -18.45
N GLY A 19 15.71 52.47 -18.05
CA GLY A 19 15.50 53.37 -16.93
C GLY A 19 16.19 52.81 -15.67
N PRO A 20 16.55 53.67 -14.70
CA PRO A 20 17.36 53.26 -13.55
C PRO A 20 16.66 52.11 -12.82
N LYS A 21 17.29 50.93 -12.79
CA LYS A 21 16.79 49.73 -12.12
C LYS A 21 16.47 50.09 -10.67
N ARG A 22 15.18 50.24 -10.37
CA ARG A 22 14.66 50.46 -9.02
C ARG A 22 15.20 49.33 -8.14
N LYS A 23 15.98 49.65 -7.11
CA LYS A 23 16.45 48.65 -6.14
C LYS A 23 15.26 48.15 -5.33
N ILE A 24 14.62 47.09 -5.80
CA ILE A 24 13.52 46.42 -5.11
C ILE A 24 14.09 45.90 -3.79
N SER A 25 13.53 46.36 -2.67
CA SER A 25 13.98 45.97 -1.33
C SER A 25 13.59 44.52 -1.07
N VAL A 26 14.44 43.76 -0.35
CA VAL A 26 14.13 42.38 0.06
C VAL A 26 12.80 42.32 0.83
N LYS A 27 12.48 43.38 1.59
CA LYS A 27 11.18 43.51 2.28
C LYS A 27 9.98 43.60 1.32
N GLU A 28 10.12 44.25 0.17
CA GLU A 28 9.05 44.30 -0.84
C GLU A 28 8.82 42.94 -1.48
N LYS A 29 9.89 42.21 -1.82
CA LYS A 29 9.76 40.82 -2.33
C LYS A 29 9.15 39.87 -1.29
N VAL A 30 9.54 40.00 -0.02
CA VAL A 30 8.96 39.20 1.06
C VAL A 30 7.47 39.54 1.23
N GLY A 31 7.09 40.82 1.20
CA GLY A 31 5.68 41.23 1.27
C GLY A 31 4.84 40.81 0.05
N GLU A 32 5.42 40.76 -1.15
CA GLU A 32 4.76 40.20 -2.34
C GLU A 32 4.54 38.69 -2.23
N VAL A 33 5.54 37.95 -1.72
CA VAL A 33 5.42 36.51 -1.46
C VAL A 33 4.36 36.25 -0.39
N GLU A 34 4.36 37.02 0.70
CA GLU A 34 3.39 36.89 1.80
C GLU A 34 1.94 37.17 1.32
N ASN A 35 1.73 38.23 0.54
CA ASN A 35 0.44 38.54 -0.06
C ASN A 35 -0.01 37.50 -1.11
N TRP A 36 0.94 36.96 -1.89
CA TRP A 36 0.67 35.86 -2.82
C TRP A 36 0.28 34.59 -2.07
N PHE A 37 0.96 34.28 -0.97
CA PHE A 37 0.68 33.14 -0.11
C PHE A 37 -0.68 33.27 0.57
N GLU A 38 -1.01 34.45 1.11
CA GLU A 38 -2.34 34.73 1.69
C GLU A 38 -3.46 34.61 0.66
N LYS A 39 -3.29 35.15 -0.56
CA LYS A 39 -4.29 35.02 -1.62
C LYS A 39 -4.48 33.56 -2.05
N ASN A 40 -3.41 32.78 -2.13
CA ASN A 40 -3.50 31.34 -2.43
C ASN A 40 -4.14 30.55 -1.29
N LEU A 41 -3.83 30.87 -0.02
CA LEU A 41 -4.48 30.28 1.16
C LEU A 41 -5.99 30.56 1.17
N ARG A 42 -6.42 31.79 0.85
CA ARG A 42 -7.85 32.15 0.77
C ARG A 42 -8.56 31.43 -0.39
N ARG A 43 -7.89 31.20 -1.52
CA ARG A 43 -8.41 30.37 -2.63
C ARG A 43 -8.49 28.88 -2.26
N LEU A 44 -7.54 28.38 -1.47
CA LEU A 44 -7.54 27.02 -0.93
C LEU A 44 -8.67 26.80 0.10
N ALA A 45 -9.05 27.84 0.85
CA ALA A 45 -10.09 27.80 1.88
C ALA A 45 -11.52 28.04 1.37
N THR A 46 -11.74 28.12 0.06
CA THR A 46 -13.10 28.22 -0.49
C THR A 46 -13.81 26.87 -0.33
N TRP A 47 -15.09 26.88 0.06
CA TRP A 47 -15.88 25.65 0.30
C TRP A 47 -15.82 24.67 -0.89
N LYS A 48 -15.86 25.14 -2.14
CA LYS A 48 -15.68 24.28 -3.34
C LYS A 48 -14.33 23.54 -3.38
N THR A 49 -13.27 24.15 -2.86
CA THR A 49 -11.93 23.55 -2.78
C THR A 49 -11.85 22.55 -1.62
N ILE A 50 -12.51 22.84 -0.51
CA ILE A 50 -12.60 21.94 0.65
C ILE A 50 -13.42 20.68 0.31
N THR A 51 -14.58 20.80 -0.35
CA THR A 51 -15.35 19.63 -0.83
C THR A 51 -14.57 18.78 -1.82
N LYS A 52 -13.69 19.40 -2.62
CA LYS A 52 -12.85 18.68 -3.59
C LYS A 52 -11.65 17.99 -2.94
N LYS A 53 -11.14 18.52 -1.82
CA LYS A 53 -10.01 17.96 -1.06
C LYS A 53 -10.42 16.98 0.05
N LEU A 54 -11.68 17.02 0.49
CA LEU A 54 -12.28 16.09 1.45
C LEU A 54 -13.49 15.39 0.81
N PRO A 55 -13.25 14.33 0.01
CA PRO A 55 -14.31 13.61 -0.71
C PRO A 55 -15.40 13.06 0.22
N VAL A 56 -15.05 12.80 1.50
CA VAL A 56 -15.98 12.39 2.56
C VAL A 56 -17.23 13.26 2.69
N LEU A 57 -17.09 14.57 2.50
CA LEU A 57 -18.22 15.49 2.62
C LEU A 57 -19.20 15.40 1.45
N THR A 58 -18.76 14.82 0.33
CA THR A 58 -19.58 14.64 -0.87
C THR A 58 -20.33 13.32 -0.81
N TRP A 59 -19.63 12.19 -0.58
CA TRP A 59 -20.27 10.88 -0.60
C TRP A 59 -21.15 10.63 0.64
N ALA A 60 -20.81 11.18 1.81
CA ALA A 60 -21.61 11.01 3.02
C ALA A 60 -23.04 11.58 2.89
N ARG A 61 -23.26 12.54 1.99
CA ARG A 61 -24.59 13.13 1.74
C ARG A 61 -25.48 12.29 0.83
N THR A 62 -24.88 11.44 -0.01
CA THR A 62 -25.58 10.60 -0.97
C THR A 62 -25.71 9.14 -0.50
N TYR A 63 -25.23 8.85 0.72
CA TYR A 63 -25.14 7.51 1.26
C TYR A 63 -26.50 6.98 1.72
N ASN A 64 -26.89 5.80 1.24
CA ASN A 64 -28.19 5.19 1.54
C ASN A 64 -28.06 3.94 2.43
N SER A 65 -29.17 3.47 3.01
CA SER A 65 -29.23 2.25 3.83
C SER A 65 -28.90 0.98 3.05
N GLU A 66 -29.17 0.95 1.74
CA GLU A 66 -28.78 -0.18 0.89
C GLU A 66 -27.25 -0.26 0.73
N ASP A 67 -26.60 0.90 0.58
CA ASP A 67 -25.13 0.99 0.52
C ASP A 67 -24.52 0.55 1.86
N PHE A 68 -25.12 0.94 2.99
CA PHE A 68 -24.67 0.52 4.32
C PHE A 68 -24.60 -1.00 4.48
N VAL A 69 -25.64 -1.73 4.05
CA VAL A 69 -25.65 -3.19 4.17
C VAL A 69 -24.61 -3.82 3.25
N GLY A 70 -24.46 -3.29 2.03
CA GLY A 70 -23.43 -3.73 1.08
C GLY A 70 -22.01 -3.53 1.62
N ASP A 71 -21.73 -2.32 2.11
CA ASP A 71 -20.43 -1.93 2.66
C ASP A 71 -20.11 -2.65 3.97
N LEU A 72 -21.11 -2.96 4.80
CA LEU A 72 -20.89 -3.74 6.02
C LEU A 72 -20.42 -5.16 5.68
N VAL A 73 -21.08 -5.83 4.72
CA VAL A 73 -20.70 -7.17 4.28
C VAL A 73 -19.33 -7.16 3.59
N ALA A 74 -19.08 -6.16 2.73
CA ALA A 74 -17.79 -5.98 2.07
C ALA A 74 -16.69 -5.69 3.10
N GLY A 75 -16.93 -4.80 4.06
CA GLY A 75 -16.00 -4.42 5.11
C GLY A 75 -15.62 -5.58 6.03
N ILE A 76 -16.57 -6.42 6.43
CA ILE A 76 -16.28 -7.65 7.19
C ILE A 76 -15.40 -8.60 6.36
N THR A 77 -15.73 -8.78 5.08
CA THR A 77 -15.00 -9.70 4.18
C THR A 77 -13.56 -9.23 3.94
N VAL A 78 -13.39 -7.95 3.62
CA VAL A 78 -12.10 -7.30 3.41
C VAL A 78 -11.30 -7.26 4.71
N GLY A 79 -11.91 -6.88 5.83
CA GLY A 79 -11.26 -6.84 7.14
C GLY A 79 -10.69 -8.19 7.56
N LEU A 80 -11.47 -9.27 7.41
CA LEU A 80 -11.01 -10.64 7.68
C LEU A 80 -9.85 -11.08 6.78
N THR A 81 -9.71 -10.50 5.58
CA THR A 81 -8.58 -10.76 4.67
C THR A 81 -7.36 -9.90 5.02
N VAL A 82 -7.57 -8.64 5.39
CA VAL A 82 -6.50 -7.67 5.67
C VAL A 82 -5.74 -8.03 6.96
N ILE A 83 -6.40 -8.60 7.98
CA ILE A 83 -5.76 -9.00 9.25
C ILE A 83 -4.56 -9.96 9.01
N PRO A 84 -4.75 -11.16 8.44
CA PRO A 84 -3.66 -12.10 8.21
C PRO A 84 -2.65 -11.57 7.19
N GLN A 85 -3.13 -10.85 6.16
CA GLN A 85 -2.26 -10.23 5.16
C GLN A 85 -1.28 -9.23 5.80
N SER A 86 -1.75 -8.40 6.72
CA SER A 86 -0.92 -7.40 7.40
C SER A 86 0.09 -8.03 8.35
N LEU A 87 -0.28 -9.13 9.01
CA LEU A 87 0.62 -9.94 9.84
C LEU A 87 1.74 -10.57 8.99
N ALA A 88 1.41 -11.10 7.81
CA ALA A 88 2.39 -11.64 6.87
C ALA A 88 3.34 -10.55 6.35
N TYR A 89 2.80 -9.38 6.01
CA TYR A 89 3.57 -8.26 5.47
C TYR A 89 4.54 -7.65 6.47
N SER A 90 4.16 -7.53 7.74
CA SER A 90 5.09 -7.13 8.80
C SER A 90 6.22 -8.14 9.00
N ASN A 91 5.95 -9.44 8.86
CA ASN A 91 6.97 -10.49 8.87
C ASN A 91 7.92 -10.37 7.66
N ILE A 92 7.42 -10.02 6.47
CA ILE A 92 8.27 -9.71 5.29
C ILE A 92 9.13 -8.47 5.56
N ALA A 93 8.58 -7.46 6.23
CA ALA A 93 9.31 -6.25 6.63
C ALA A 93 10.38 -6.51 7.71
N GLY A 94 10.43 -7.70 8.29
CA GLY A 94 11.31 -8.02 9.43
C GLY A 94 10.92 -7.29 10.71
N LEU A 95 9.65 -6.91 10.84
CA LEU A 95 9.11 -6.18 11.99
C LEU A 95 8.18 -7.07 12.82
N PRO A 96 8.00 -6.78 14.13
CA PRO A 96 6.98 -7.43 14.93
C PRO A 96 5.59 -7.34 14.28
N ALA A 97 4.81 -8.41 14.37
CA ALA A 97 3.60 -8.56 13.58
C ALA A 97 2.52 -7.48 13.87
N GLN A 98 2.53 -6.91 15.08
CA GLN A 98 1.64 -5.80 15.45
C GLN A 98 1.77 -4.56 14.56
N PHE A 99 2.96 -4.28 13.99
CA PHE A 99 3.16 -3.13 13.12
C PHE A 99 2.35 -3.25 11.82
N GLY A 100 2.12 -4.47 11.35
CA GLY A 100 1.23 -4.74 10.23
C GLY A 100 -0.20 -4.28 10.55
N LEU A 101 -0.74 -4.73 11.70
CA LEU A 101 -2.09 -4.38 12.15
C LEU A 101 -2.27 -2.87 12.36
N TYR A 102 -1.26 -2.21 12.94
CA TYR A 102 -1.30 -0.76 13.12
C TYR A 102 -1.32 -0.02 11.79
N SER A 103 -0.50 -0.46 10.82
CA SER A 103 -0.44 0.16 9.50
C SER A 103 -1.73 0.01 8.69
N SER A 104 -2.37 -1.17 8.74
CA SER A 104 -3.65 -1.40 8.06
C SER A 104 -4.80 -0.62 8.68
N PHE A 105 -4.82 -0.50 10.01
CA PHE A 105 -5.87 0.24 10.70
C PHE A 105 -5.75 1.75 10.47
N LEU A 106 -4.58 2.34 10.70
CA LEU A 106 -4.38 3.78 10.52
C LEU A 106 -4.44 4.19 9.04
N GLY A 107 -3.92 3.35 8.13
CA GLY A 107 -3.99 3.59 6.69
C GLY A 107 -5.43 3.69 6.20
N ALA A 108 -6.27 2.71 6.55
CA ALA A 108 -7.68 2.73 6.21
C ALA A 108 -8.43 3.92 6.84
N LEU A 109 -8.16 4.21 8.12
CA LEU A 109 -8.79 5.33 8.83
C LEU A 109 -8.48 6.68 8.15
N MET A 110 -7.22 6.92 7.77
CA MET A 110 -6.83 8.14 7.07
C MET A 110 -7.47 8.24 5.68
N TYR A 111 -7.60 7.10 4.98
CA TYR A 111 -8.18 7.04 3.65
C TYR A 111 -9.69 7.33 3.64
N ILE A 112 -10.43 7.10 4.74
CA ILE A 112 -11.84 7.51 4.85
C ILE A 112 -12.02 9.02 4.62
N PHE A 113 -11.10 9.83 5.14
CA PHE A 113 -11.20 11.30 5.07
C PHE A 113 -10.61 11.88 3.78
N LEU A 114 -9.49 11.32 3.32
CA LEU A 114 -8.66 11.89 2.24
C LEU A 114 -8.78 11.13 0.91
N GLY A 115 -9.33 9.91 0.93
CA GLY A 115 -9.41 9.03 -0.22
C GLY A 115 -10.39 9.54 -1.28
N SER A 116 -9.96 9.50 -2.54
CA SER A 116 -10.76 9.89 -3.70
C SER A 116 -11.65 8.77 -4.23
N CYS A 117 -11.20 7.51 -4.10
CA CYS A 117 -11.90 6.34 -4.63
C CYS A 117 -12.51 5.54 -3.47
N LYS A 118 -13.85 5.37 -3.47
CA LYS A 118 -14.60 4.71 -2.40
C LYS A 118 -14.33 3.20 -2.26
N ASP A 119 -13.94 2.53 -3.34
CA ASP A 119 -13.87 1.06 -3.40
C ASP A 119 -12.45 0.52 -3.16
N VAL A 120 -11.46 1.39 -2.90
CA VAL A 120 -10.05 1.00 -2.74
C VAL A 120 -9.72 0.81 -1.26
N PRO A 121 -9.40 -0.42 -0.81
CA PRO A 121 -8.92 -0.65 0.54
C PRO A 121 -7.45 -0.23 0.66
N MET A 122 -7.17 0.75 1.52
CA MET A 122 -5.80 1.20 1.80
C MET A 122 -5.18 0.40 2.95
N GLY A 123 -3.97 -0.13 2.75
CA GLY A 123 -3.27 -0.93 3.75
C GLY A 123 -1.82 -1.21 3.36
N PRO A 124 -1.09 -2.00 4.16
CA PRO A 124 0.27 -2.40 3.81
C PRO A 124 0.27 -3.26 2.55
N THR A 125 1.30 -3.08 1.72
CA THR A 125 1.55 -3.89 0.52
C THR A 125 2.79 -4.74 0.69
N ALA A 126 2.88 -5.84 -0.06
CA ALA A 126 4.06 -6.72 -0.04
C ALA A 126 5.33 -5.97 -0.50
N ILE A 127 5.22 -5.07 -1.50
CA ILE A 127 6.36 -4.31 -2.02
C ILE A 127 6.85 -3.31 -0.99
N CYS A 128 5.96 -2.48 -0.43
CA CYS A 128 6.35 -1.51 0.59
C CYS A 128 6.97 -2.21 1.81
N SER A 129 6.47 -3.39 2.18
CA SER A 129 7.04 -4.20 3.26
C SER A 129 8.46 -4.67 2.94
N LEU A 130 8.69 -5.16 1.73
CA LEU A 130 10.02 -5.60 1.32
C LEU A 130 11.01 -4.43 1.19
N LEU A 131 10.59 -3.31 0.59
CA LEU A 131 11.44 -2.11 0.48
C LEU A 131 11.75 -1.53 1.87
N THR A 132 10.78 -1.61 2.80
CA THR A 132 11.02 -1.27 4.21
C THR A 132 12.07 -2.19 4.81
N TYR A 133 11.96 -3.51 4.62
CA TYR A 133 12.97 -4.46 5.08
C TYR A 133 14.37 -4.11 4.57
N GLN A 134 14.50 -3.77 3.29
CA GLN A 134 15.78 -3.36 2.69
C GLN A 134 16.35 -2.10 3.34
N ALA A 135 15.52 -1.07 3.51
CA ALA A 135 15.94 0.21 4.04
C ALA A 135 16.29 0.16 5.54
N VAL A 136 15.70 -0.78 6.30
CA VAL A 136 15.86 -0.84 7.77
C VAL A 136 16.57 -2.10 8.25
N ARG A 137 17.16 -2.88 7.33
CA ARG A 137 17.80 -4.17 7.63
C ARG A 137 18.88 -4.01 8.70
N GLY A 138 18.66 -4.65 9.85
CA GLY A 138 19.61 -4.65 10.97
C GLY A 138 19.52 -3.43 11.91
N TYR A 139 18.60 -2.50 11.68
CA TYR A 139 18.46 -1.26 12.46
C TYR A 139 17.23 -1.21 13.38
N GLY A 140 16.29 -2.15 13.21
CA GLY A 140 15.14 -2.34 14.08
C GLY A 140 13.94 -1.40 13.81
N PRO A 141 12.87 -1.49 14.61
CA PRO A 141 11.58 -0.86 14.32
C PRO A 141 11.60 0.67 14.30
N MET A 142 12.50 1.31 15.06
CA MET A 142 12.56 2.78 15.16
C MET A 142 12.91 3.42 13.80
N HIS A 143 13.78 2.77 13.02
CA HIS A 143 14.10 3.21 11.66
C HIS A 143 12.90 3.06 10.72
N ALA A 144 12.10 2.00 10.87
CA ALA A 144 10.90 1.82 10.05
C ALA A 144 9.83 2.88 10.34
N ILE A 145 9.65 3.26 11.60
CA ILE A 145 8.73 4.34 11.99
C ILE A 145 9.20 5.68 11.39
N LEU A 146 10.50 5.97 11.49
CA LEU A 146 11.08 7.18 10.91
C LEU A 146 10.95 7.18 9.38
N LEU A 147 11.26 6.06 8.71
CA LEU A 147 11.12 5.88 7.27
C LEU A 147 9.68 6.11 6.80
N CYS A 148 8.70 5.56 7.52
CA CYS A 148 7.28 5.74 7.23
C CYS A 148 6.90 7.24 7.30
N PHE A 149 7.36 7.94 8.34
CA PHE A 149 7.12 9.38 8.48
C PHE A 149 7.75 10.19 7.34
N LEU A 150 9.04 9.96 7.04
CA LEU A 150 9.73 10.63 5.93
C LEU A 150 9.07 10.34 4.59
N SER A 151 8.63 9.10 4.36
CA SER A 151 7.93 8.73 3.13
C SER A 151 6.63 9.50 2.97
N GLY A 152 5.85 9.64 4.05
CA GLY A 152 4.63 10.47 4.05
C GLY A 152 4.92 11.94 3.79
N VAL A 153 5.98 12.50 4.39
CA VAL A 153 6.41 13.88 4.12
C VAL A 153 6.80 14.06 2.66
N ILE A 154 7.58 13.14 2.09
CA ILE A 154 8.01 13.19 0.69
C ILE A 154 6.81 13.06 -0.23
N GLN A 155 5.88 12.12 0.00
CA GLN A 155 4.65 11.98 -0.78
C GLN A 155 3.76 13.22 -0.70
N PHE A 156 3.65 13.83 0.48
CA PHE A 156 2.92 15.07 0.65
C PHE A 156 3.55 16.22 -0.16
N LEU A 157 4.88 16.36 -0.11
CA LEU A 157 5.62 17.34 -0.92
C LEU A 157 5.46 17.06 -2.42
N MET A 158 5.53 15.81 -2.85
CA MET A 158 5.30 15.41 -4.24
C MET A 158 3.90 15.83 -4.71
N GLY A 159 2.89 15.63 -3.86
CA GLY A 159 1.52 16.08 -4.12
C GLY A 159 1.39 17.60 -4.24
N ILE A 160 2.11 18.37 -3.41
CA ILE A 160 2.13 19.85 -3.48
C ILE A 160 2.78 20.33 -4.79
N VAL A 161 3.89 19.71 -5.19
CA VAL A 161 4.62 20.06 -6.42
C VAL A 161 3.83 19.64 -7.67
N GLY A 162 2.81 18.79 -7.53
CA GLY A 162 2.05 18.27 -8.67
C GLY A 162 2.83 17.19 -9.42
N LEU A 163 3.74 16.48 -8.75
CA LEU A 163 4.49 15.36 -9.33
C LEU A 163 3.62 14.17 -9.72
N GLY A 164 2.31 14.19 -9.40
CA GLY A 164 1.33 13.26 -9.96
C GLY A 164 1.30 13.27 -11.49
N ILE A 165 1.69 14.36 -12.17
CA ILE A 165 1.80 14.39 -13.64
C ILE A 165 2.88 13.41 -14.15
N MET A 166 3.90 13.08 -13.33
CA MET A 166 4.93 12.09 -13.73
C MET A 166 4.35 10.69 -13.91
N ILE A 167 3.23 10.37 -13.24
CA ILE A 167 2.53 9.10 -13.37
C ILE A 167 2.02 8.93 -14.80
N ASP A 168 1.46 9.99 -15.38
CA ASP A 168 0.89 9.98 -16.73
C ASP A 168 1.95 9.74 -17.83
N PHE A 169 3.24 9.91 -17.50
CA PHE A 169 4.36 9.67 -18.41
C PHE A 169 4.92 8.25 -18.33
N ILE A 170 4.38 7.39 -17.46
CA ILE A 170 4.79 5.99 -17.38
C ILE A 170 4.08 5.23 -18.49
N SER A 171 4.86 4.67 -19.40
CA SER A 171 4.31 3.91 -20.51
C SER A 171 3.74 2.56 -20.06
N ASP A 172 2.70 2.09 -20.76
CA ASP A 172 2.08 0.78 -20.48
C ASP A 172 3.10 -0.38 -20.40
N PRO A 173 4.13 -0.46 -21.28
CA PRO A 173 5.15 -1.50 -21.19
C PRO A 173 5.96 -1.45 -19.89
N VAL A 174 6.25 -0.26 -19.36
CA VAL A 174 7.00 -0.09 -18.10
C VAL A 174 6.14 -0.55 -16.92
N SER A 175 4.87 -0.14 -16.88
CA SER A 175 3.92 -0.59 -15.85
C SER A 175 3.71 -2.11 -15.87
N SER A 176 3.56 -2.69 -17.07
CA SER A 176 3.44 -4.14 -17.25
C SER A 176 4.70 -4.91 -16.83
N GLY A 177 5.89 -4.41 -17.17
CA GLY A 177 7.16 -4.99 -16.75
C GLY A 177 7.37 -4.92 -15.24
N PHE A 178 7.05 -3.76 -14.63
CA PHE A 178 7.09 -3.57 -13.18
C PHE A 178 6.14 -4.54 -12.47
N THR A 179 4.87 -4.59 -12.88
CA THR A 179 3.86 -5.48 -12.30
C THR A 179 4.27 -6.95 -12.39
N SER A 180 4.85 -7.36 -13.52
CA SER A 180 5.35 -8.74 -13.72
C SER A 180 6.53 -9.06 -12.80
N ALA A 181 7.50 -8.15 -12.66
CA ALA A 181 8.63 -8.31 -11.76
C ALA A 181 8.20 -8.38 -10.29
N VAL A 182 7.26 -7.51 -9.90
CA VAL A 182 6.64 -7.48 -8.58
C VAL A 182 5.92 -8.79 -8.29
N ALA A 183 5.13 -9.32 -9.25
CA ALA A 183 4.44 -10.59 -9.07
C ALA A 183 5.42 -11.75 -8.81
N LEU A 184 6.52 -11.84 -9.57
CA LEU A 184 7.56 -12.85 -9.35
C LEU A 184 8.20 -12.71 -7.97
N LEU A 185 8.49 -11.48 -7.55
CA LEU A 185 9.08 -11.20 -6.25
C LEU A 185 8.11 -11.55 -5.10
N ILE A 186 6.83 -11.22 -5.23
CA ILE A 186 5.80 -11.58 -4.25
C ILE A 186 5.71 -13.10 -4.13
N ILE A 187 5.56 -13.82 -5.25
CA ILE A 187 5.50 -15.30 -5.24
C ILE A 187 6.74 -15.88 -4.56
N SER A 188 7.92 -15.40 -4.91
CA SER A 188 9.20 -15.86 -4.32
C SER A 188 9.24 -15.61 -2.82
N SER A 189 8.73 -14.46 -2.34
CA SER A 189 8.68 -14.14 -0.92
C SER A 189 7.75 -15.03 -0.10
N GLN A 190 6.75 -15.66 -0.73
CA GLN A 190 5.80 -16.55 -0.05
C GLN A 190 6.29 -18.00 0.05
N VAL A 191 7.22 -18.42 -0.82
CA VAL A 191 7.74 -19.81 -0.84
C VAL A 191 8.34 -20.19 0.52
N LYS A 192 9.06 -19.28 1.18
CA LYS A 192 9.66 -19.52 2.50
C LYS A 192 8.62 -19.82 3.59
N ASP A 193 7.46 -19.16 3.52
CA ASP A 193 6.41 -19.29 4.53
C ASP A 193 5.64 -20.60 4.31
N ILE A 194 5.47 -21.04 3.04
CA ILE A 194 4.97 -22.38 2.72
C ILE A 194 5.93 -23.45 3.24
N LEU A 195 7.24 -23.31 3.02
CA LEU A 195 8.23 -24.30 3.49
C LEU A 195 8.48 -24.24 5.01
N GLY A 196 7.98 -23.21 5.70
CA GLY A 196 8.20 -23.01 7.13
C GLY A 196 9.63 -22.62 7.52
N ILE A 197 10.45 -22.19 6.57
CA ILE A 197 11.88 -21.85 6.75
C ILE A 197 12.09 -20.38 7.12
N ARG A 198 13.32 -20.00 7.50
CA ARG A 198 13.67 -18.61 7.83
C ARG A 198 14.56 -18.03 6.73
N ALA A 199 13.95 -17.76 5.58
CA ALA A 199 14.62 -17.09 4.47
C ALA A 199 14.28 -15.59 4.39
N GLY A 200 15.17 -14.82 3.80
CA GLY A 200 14.96 -13.40 3.56
C GLY A 200 15.91 -12.86 2.51
N GLY A 201 15.47 -11.87 1.76
CA GLY A 201 16.26 -11.27 0.69
C GLY A 201 15.55 -10.06 0.13
N ALA A 202 16.33 -9.07 -0.29
CA ALA A 202 15.84 -7.84 -0.88
C ALA A 202 15.35 -8.06 -2.32
N THR A 203 16.11 -8.86 -3.06
CA THR A 203 15.94 -9.07 -4.49
C THR A 203 15.47 -10.49 -4.76
N PHE A 204 14.96 -10.73 -5.98
CA PHE A 204 14.57 -12.07 -6.41
C PHE A 204 15.71 -13.08 -6.24
N ILE A 205 16.93 -12.70 -6.64
CA ILE A 205 18.11 -13.58 -6.54
C ILE A 205 18.46 -13.86 -5.09
N GLU A 206 18.57 -12.83 -4.24
CA GLU A 206 18.86 -13.03 -2.81
C GLU A 206 17.83 -13.91 -2.11
N MET A 207 16.53 -13.73 -2.41
CA MET A 207 15.47 -14.53 -1.84
C MET A 207 15.63 -16.01 -2.20
N TRP A 208 15.89 -16.33 -3.48
CA TRP A 208 16.08 -17.71 -3.92
C TRP A 208 17.37 -18.32 -3.40
N THR A 209 18.47 -17.56 -3.35
CA THR A 209 19.71 -18.04 -2.72
C THR A 209 19.48 -18.38 -1.24
N SER A 210 18.80 -17.51 -0.49
CA SER A 210 18.47 -17.76 0.92
C SER A 210 17.53 -18.96 1.11
N ILE A 211 16.55 -19.15 0.23
CA ILE A 211 15.65 -20.33 0.26
C ILE A 211 16.43 -21.61 0.00
N LEU A 212 17.35 -21.62 -0.98
CA LEU A 212 18.14 -22.81 -1.32
C LEU A 212 19.15 -23.18 -0.24
N GLU A 213 19.71 -22.19 0.46
CA GLU A 213 20.61 -22.42 1.60
C GLU A 213 19.88 -23.04 2.79
N ASP A 214 18.63 -22.61 3.06
CA ASP A 214 17.85 -23.05 4.23
C ASP A 214 16.86 -24.19 3.91
N VAL A 215 16.87 -24.74 2.68
CA VAL A 215 15.91 -25.75 2.22
C VAL A 215 15.92 -27.03 3.06
N GLN A 216 17.06 -27.36 3.66
CA GLN A 216 17.20 -28.54 4.52
C GLN A 216 16.44 -28.41 5.85
N ASN A 217 16.14 -27.19 6.29
CA ASN A 217 15.39 -26.91 7.51
C ASN A 217 13.88 -26.80 7.28
N THR A 218 13.39 -27.31 6.15
CA THR A 218 11.96 -27.31 5.78
C THR A 218 11.12 -28.01 6.84
N LYS A 219 10.07 -27.34 7.30
CA LYS A 219 9.12 -27.92 8.23
C LYS A 219 8.03 -28.66 7.48
N PHE A 220 7.95 -29.96 7.72
CA PHE A 220 7.04 -30.87 7.02
C PHE A 220 5.58 -30.47 7.19
N TRP A 221 5.15 -30.17 8.42
CA TRP A 221 3.76 -29.83 8.73
C TRP A 221 3.34 -28.48 8.15
N ASP A 222 4.19 -27.45 8.26
CA ASP A 222 3.94 -26.14 7.62
C ASP A 222 3.79 -26.28 6.10
N THR A 223 4.63 -27.11 5.47
CA THR A 223 4.58 -27.37 4.01
C THR A 223 3.27 -28.04 3.60
N ILE A 224 2.83 -29.07 4.33
CA ILE A 224 1.57 -29.76 4.04
C ILE A 224 0.40 -28.79 4.16
N VAL A 225 0.33 -28.04 5.26
CA VAL A 225 -0.77 -27.08 5.48
C VAL A 225 -0.76 -26.01 4.41
N GLY A 226 0.41 -25.44 4.08
CA GLY A 226 0.55 -24.44 3.02
C GLY A 226 0.08 -24.95 1.66
N VAL A 227 0.50 -26.15 1.26
CA VAL A 227 0.08 -26.76 -0.01
C VAL A 227 -1.42 -27.07 -0.02
N ILE A 228 -1.98 -27.62 1.06
CA ILE A 228 -3.42 -27.87 1.18
C ILE A 228 -4.20 -26.55 1.07
N CYS A 229 -3.75 -25.48 1.73
CA CYS A 229 -4.36 -24.17 1.64
C CYS A 229 -4.37 -23.64 0.20
N VAL A 230 -3.24 -23.74 -0.52
CA VAL A 230 -3.16 -23.33 -1.94
C VAL A 230 -4.13 -24.14 -2.80
N VAL A 231 -4.19 -25.47 -2.63
CA VAL A 231 -5.11 -26.34 -3.37
C VAL A 231 -6.56 -25.96 -3.09
N ILE A 232 -6.94 -25.76 -1.83
CA ILE A 232 -8.30 -25.34 -1.45
C ILE A 232 -8.65 -23.98 -2.08
N LEU A 233 -7.75 -23.00 -2.03
CA LEU A 233 -7.98 -21.69 -2.67
C LEU A 233 -8.21 -21.82 -4.18
N LEU A 234 -7.42 -22.64 -4.86
CA LEU A 234 -7.55 -22.89 -6.30
C LEU A 234 -8.84 -23.65 -6.62
N LEU A 235 -9.24 -24.64 -5.82
CA LEU A 235 -10.50 -25.36 -5.98
C LEU A 235 -11.70 -24.43 -5.78
N MET A 236 -11.70 -23.61 -4.73
CA MET A 236 -12.76 -22.62 -4.49
C MET A 236 -12.80 -21.53 -5.58
N ARG A 237 -11.66 -21.24 -6.22
CA ARG A 237 -11.61 -20.40 -7.42
C ARG A 237 -12.21 -21.07 -8.64
N LEU A 238 -11.94 -22.35 -8.85
CA LEU A 238 -12.57 -23.07 -9.94
C LEU A 238 -14.09 -23.18 -9.73
N LEU A 239 -14.54 -23.30 -8.48
CA LEU A 239 -15.96 -23.32 -8.12
C LEU A 239 -16.72 -22.03 -8.48
N SER A 240 -16.08 -20.84 -8.53
CA SER A 240 -16.78 -19.63 -9.03
C SER A 240 -17.15 -19.72 -10.51
N ASP A 241 -16.39 -20.48 -11.29
CA ASP A 241 -16.60 -20.58 -12.74
C ASP A 241 -17.67 -21.63 -13.07
N VAL A 242 -18.01 -22.51 -12.12
CA VAL A 242 -19.06 -23.52 -12.26
C VAL A 242 -20.44 -22.87 -12.09
N LYS A 243 -20.98 -22.34 -13.18
CA LYS A 243 -22.39 -21.92 -13.24
C LYS A 243 -23.28 -23.15 -13.37
N LEU A 244 -23.93 -23.57 -12.29
CA LEU A 244 -24.91 -24.66 -12.29
C LEU A 244 -26.11 -24.41 -13.23
N ALA A 245 -26.43 -23.15 -13.51
CA ALA A 245 -27.47 -22.76 -14.44
C ALA A 245 -26.86 -22.31 -15.77
N LYS A 246 -26.82 -23.20 -16.76
CA LYS A 246 -26.53 -22.91 -18.17
C LYS A 246 -27.74 -22.31 -18.90
N SER A 247 -28.67 -21.69 -18.17
CA SER A 247 -29.91 -21.15 -18.72
C SER A 247 -29.77 -19.64 -18.90
N THR A 248 -29.90 -19.21 -20.15
CA THR A 248 -29.71 -17.84 -20.65
C THR A 248 -30.68 -16.81 -20.06
N HIS A 249 -31.67 -17.23 -19.24
CA HIS A 249 -32.69 -16.38 -18.64
C HIS A 249 -32.78 -16.59 -17.11
N PRO A 250 -32.49 -15.56 -16.28
CA PRO A 250 -32.53 -15.62 -14.80
C PRO A 250 -33.90 -15.87 -14.17
N ASP A 251 -34.98 -15.73 -14.94
CA ASP A 251 -36.36 -15.74 -14.41
C ASP A 251 -36.96 -17.15 -14.24
N ASN A 252 -36.36 -18.17 -14.87
CA ASN A 252 -36.84 -19.56 -14.81
C ASN A 252 -36.11 -20.43 -13.77
N TRP A 253 -35.31 -19.84 -12.87
CA TRP A 253 -34.56 -20.60 -11.87
C TRP A 253 -35.47 -21.06 -10.74
N THR A 254 -35.37 -22.33 -10.36
CA THR A 254 -36.03 -22.81 -9.13
C THR A 254 -35.42 -22.12 -7.90
N THR A 255 -36.20 -21.95 -6.84
CA THR A 255 -35.73 -21.32 -5.59
C THR A 255 -34.46 -21.99 -5.07
N PHE A 256 -34.35 -23.32 -5.20
CA PHE A 256 -33.16 -24.08 -4.85
C PHE A 256 -31.94 -23.68 -5.70
N GLN A 257 -32.07 -23.58 -7.03
CA GLN A 257 -30.99 -23.14 -7.91
C GLN A 257 -30.52 -21.72 -7.58
N ARG A 258 -31.45 -20.81 -7.27
CA ARG A 258 -31.12 -19.43 -6.87
C ARG A 258 -30.34 -19.39 -5.55
N VAL A 259 -30.75 -20.20 -4.56
CA VAL A 259 -30.04 -20.31 -3.28
C VAL A 259 -28.65 -20.90 -3.47
N VAL A 260 -28.53 -22.03 -4.18
CA VAL A 260 -27.25 -22.69 -4.43
C VAL A 260 -26.28 -21.77 -5.17
N ASN A 261 -26.74 -21.08 -6.22
CA ASN A 261 -25.87 -20.20 -7.00
C ASN A 261 -25.41 -18.97 -6.19
N LYS A 262 -26.30 -18.40 -5.35
CA LYS A 262 -25.90 -17.34 -4.40
C LYS A 262 -24.90 -17.85 -3.36
N SER A 263 -25.08 -19.06 -2.84
CA SER A 263 -24.15 -19.65 -1.87
C SER A 263 -22.78 -19.93 -2.50
N ILE A 264 -22.72 -20.46 -3.73
CA ILE A 264 -21.46 -20.67 -4.45
C ILE A 264 -20.74 -19.34 -4.69
N TRP A 265 -21.48 -18.31 -5.11
CA TRP A 265 -20.91 -16.97 -5.29
C TRP A 265 -20.36 -16.38 -3.98
N LEU A 266 -21.07 -16.56 -2.86
CA LEU A 266 -20.64 -16.06 -1.55
C LEU A 266 -19.42 -16.83 -1.02
N ILE A 267 -19.43 -18.17 -1.11
CA ILE A 267 -18.31 -19.02 -0.71
C ILE A 267 -17.05 -18.69 -1.54
N SER A 268 -17.21 -18.45 -2.84
CA SER A 268 -16.08 -18.08 -3.69
C SER A 268 -15.60 -16.65 -3.44
N THR A 269 -16.50 -15.70 -3.21
CA THR A 269 -16.08 -14.32 -2.87
C THR A 269 -15.32 -14.28 -1.54
N SER A 270 -15.74 -15.07 -0.54
CA SER A 270 -15.15 -15.08 0.81
C SER A 270 -14.06 -16.15 1.04
N ARG A 271 -13.43 -16.67 -0.04
CA ARG A 271 -12.37 -17.69 -0.01
C ARG A 271 -11.30 -17.46 1.05
N ASN A 272 -10.69 -16.27 1.02
CA ASN A 272 -9.58 -15.93 1.89
C ASN A 272 -10.02 -15.92 3.36
N SER A 273 -11.17 -15.30 3.66
CA SER A 273 -11.72 -15.24 5.01
C SER A 273 -12.08 -16.62 5.56
N ILE A 274 -12.70 -17.48 4.74
CA ILE A 274 -13.01 -18.87 5.12
C ILE A 274 -11.74 -19.63 5.49
N LEU A 275 -10.71 -19.54 4.64
CA LEU A 275 -9.47 -20.27 4.85
C LEU A 275 -8.71 -19.79 6.08
N VAL A 276 -8.74 -18.49 6.37
CA VAL A 276 -8.14 -17.89 7.57
C VAL A 276 -8.85 -18.36 8.84
N ILE A 277 -10.19 -18.42 8.83
CA ILE A 277 -10.95 -18.91 9.99
C ILE A 277 -10.67 -20.40 10.23
N VAL A 278 -10.70 -21.22 9.17
CA VAL A 278 -10.44 -22.66 9.28
C VAL A 278 -9.02 -22.93 9.74
N SER A 279 -8.02 -22.29 9.14
CA SER A 279 -6.61 -22.44 9.55
C SER A 279 -6.36 -21.92 10.97
N GLY A 280 -7.04 -20.84 11.39
CA GLY A 280 -7.01 -20.35 12.77
C GLY A 280 -7.56 -21.35 13.77
N ILE A 281 -8.68 -22.02 13.47
CA ILE A 281 -9.27 -23.07 14.33
C ILE A 281 -8.33 -24.27 14.40
N VAL A 282 -7.76 -24.69 13.28
CA VAL A 282 -6.77 -25.80 13.25
C VAL A 282 -5.55 -25.44 14.09
N GLY A 283 -5.02 -24.23 13.95
CA GLY A 283 -3.88 -23.75 14.74
C GLY A 283 -4.19 -23.69 16.24
N TRP A 284 -5.39 -23.23 16.62
CA TRP A 284 -5.86 -23.23 18.00
C TRP A 284 -5.93 -24.65 18.59
N TYR A 285 -6.50 -25.60 17.85
CA TYR A 285 -6.59 -27.00 18.27
C TYR A 285 -5.22 -27.65 18.53
N PHE A 286 -4.24 -27.41 17.65
CA PHE A 286 -2.88 -27.93 17.86
C PHE A 286 -2.18 -27.27 19.05
N CYS A 287 -2.37 -25.96 19.25
CA CYS A 287 -1.81 -25.24 20.39
C CYS A 287 -2.30 -25.81 21.74
N GLU A 288 -3.57 -26.22 21.82
CA GLU A 288 -4.14 -26.83 23.03
C GLU A 288 -3.65 -28.26 23.28
N THR A 289 -3.21 -28.97 22.23
CA THR A 289 -2.75 -30.37 22.31
C THR A 289 -1.26 -30.49 22.67
N ALA A 290 -0.56 -29.37 22.92
CA ALA A 290 0.87 -29.27 23.27
C ALA A 290 1.87 -29.81 22.22
N ASP A 291 1.38 -30.25 21.06
CA ASP A 291 2.17 -30.46 19.87
C ASP A 291 2.17 -29.13 19.11
N GLU A 292 3.33 -28.48 18.94
CA GLU A 292 3.47 -27.28 18.09
C GLU A 292 4.10 -27.65 16.74
N PRO A 293 3.40 -28.42 15.87
CA PRO A 293 3.95 -28.82 14.57
C PRO A 293 4.04 -27.63 13.61
N LEU A 294 3.31 -26.54 13.87
CA LEU A 294 3.18 -25.38 12.99
C LEU A 294 3.87 -24.15 13.57
N LYS A 295 4.45 -23.33 12.70
CA LYS A 295 5.04 -22.04 13.07
C LYS A 295 3.94 -21.03 13.38
N LEU A 296 3.77 -20.71 14.66
CA LEU A 296 2.85 -19.68 15.12
C LEU A 296 3.49 -18.28 15.09
N ILE A 297 2.65 -17.25 14.93
CA ILE A 297 3.07 -15.84 14.92
C ILE A 297 3.56 -15.40 16.32
N GLY A 298 3.04 -16.04 17.38
CA GLY A 298 3.35 -15.73 18.77
C GLY A 298 2.39 -14.70 19.40
N PRO A 299 2.62 -14.31 20.67
CA PRO A 299 1.75 -13.40 21.39
C PRO A 299 1.81 -11.99 20.80
N LEU A 300 0.64 -11.36 20.64
CA LEU A 300 0.50 -9.98 20.18
C LEU A 300 0.20 -9.08 21.39
N PRO A 301 0.90 -7.95 21.57
CA PRO A 301 0.60 -7.02 22.65
C PRO A 301 -0.80 -6.42 22.44
N PRO A 302 -1.66 -6.42 23.48
CA PRO A 302 -2.97 -5.82 23.39
C PRO A 302 -2.87 -4.28 23.41
N GLY A 303 -3.79 -3.63 22.69
CA GLY A 303 -3.97 -2.19 22.72
C GLY A 303 -3.31 -1.42 21.57
N LEU A 304 -3.61 -0.13 21.54
CA LEU A 304 -3.05 0.81 20.58
C LEU A 304 -1.72 1.37 21.09
N PRO A 305 -0.75 1.65 20.20
CA PRO A 305 0.48 2.31 20.59
C PRO A 305 0.20 3.73 21.08
N ALA A 306 1.03 4.23 22.00
CA ALA A 306 0.94 5.62 22.42
C ALA A 306 1.21 6.57 21.25
N ILE A 307 0.40 7.62 21.12
CA ILE A 307 0.61 8.65 20.10
C ILE A 307 1.88 9.42 20.48
N GLN A 308 2.89 9.31 19.64
CA GLN A 308 4.18 9.96 19.82
C GLN A 308 4.73 10.44 18.48
N LEU A 309 5.60 11.44 18.53
CA LEU A 309 6.35 11.86 17.35
C LEU A 309 7.30 10.74 16.91
N PRO A 310 7.62 10.68 15.60
CA PRO A 310 8.59 9.71 15.11
C PRO A 310 9.94 9.90 15.82
N PRO A 311 10.69 8.82 16.05
CA PRO A 311 11.98 8.91 16.71
C PRO A 311 13.00 9.57 15.78
N PHE A 312 13.47 10.76 16.14
CA PHE A 312 14.52 11.48 15.41
C PHE A 312 15.94 11.10 15.90
N SER A 313 16.04 10.19 16.86
CA SER A 313 17.29 9.64 17.36
C SER A 313 17.04 8.26 17.96
N THR A 314 18.00 7.35 17.85
CA THR A 314 17.94 6.03 18.48
C THR A 314 19.27 5.62 19.10
N MET A 315 19.23 4.82 20.15
CA MET A 315 20.44 4.23 20.73
C MET A 315 20.85 3.02 19.90
N LYS A 316 22.08 3.04 19.36
CA LYS A 316 22.71 1.96 18.59
C LYS A 316 23.90 1.46 19.42
N GLY A 317 23.63 0.46 20.27
CA GLY A 317 24.61 0.02 21.27
C GLY A 317 24.93 1.14 22.27
N ASN A 318 26.18 1.61 22.28
CA ASN A 318 26.65 2.68 23.17
C ASN A 318 26.63 4.09 22.54
N HIS A 319 26.22 4.22 21.27
CA HIS A 319 26.15 5.52 20.58
C HIS A 319 24.70 5.93 20.32
N THR A 320 24.41 7.23 20.43
CA THR A 320 23.12 7.78 20.00
C THR A 320 23.20 8.16 18.53
N ALA A 321 22.58 7.35 17.67
CA ALA A 321 22.43 7.69 16.27
C ALA A 321 21.43 8.85 16.14
N GLY A 322 21.90 9.98 15.61
CA GLY A 322 21.07 11.15 15.35
C GLY A 322 20.26 11.03 14.05
N PHE A 323 19.38 11.99 13.80
CA PHE A 323 18.50 12.01 12.62
C PHE A 323 19.25 11.81 11.29
N PHE A 324 20.32 12.56 11.05
CA PHE A 324 21.08 12.48 9.80
C PHE A 324 21.78 11.12 9.63
N GLU A 325 22.23 10.53 10.73
CA GLU A 325 22.83 9.19 10.71
C GLU A 325 21.76 8.14 10.39
N MET A 326 20.58 8.21 11.02
CA MET A 326 19.47 7.31 10.71
C MET A 326 19.03 7.44 9.23
N VAL A 327 18.96 8.67 8.71
CA VAL A 327 18.63 8.92 7.29
C VAL A 327 19.72 8.37 6.37
N SER A 328 21.00 8.53 6.73
CA SER A 328 22.12 7.96 5.98
C SER A 328 22.12 6.43 6.01
N ASP A 329 21.79 5.82 7.16
CA ASP A 329 21.69 4.37 7.34
C ASP A 329 20.60 3.76 6.42
N MET A 330 19.50 4.49 6.19
CA MET A 330 18.42 4.08 5.29
C MET A 330 18.74 4.30 3.79
N GLY A 331 19.77 5.10 3.48
CA GLY A 331 20.25 5.35 2.13
C GLY A 331 19.17 5.82 1.15
N SER A 332 19.16 5.23 -0.05
CA SER A 332 18.20 5.57 -1.11
C SER A 332 16.76 5.13 -0.79
N GLY A 333 16.55 4.26 0.20
CA GLY A 333 15.23 3.76 0.60
C GLY A 333 14.26 4.90 0.97
N VAL A 334 14.78 5.99 1.54
CA VAL A 334 14.01 7.19 1.89
C VAL A 334 13.32 7.83 0.69
N ILE A 335 13.91 7.75 -0.50
CA ILE A 335 13.36 8.35 -1.74
C ILE A 335 12.64 7.29 -2.58
N VAL A 336 13.19 6.08 -2.65
CA VAL A 336 12.64 5.00 -3.47
C VAL A 336 11.29 4.52 -2.93
N LEU A 337 11.16 4.34 -1.61
CA LEU A 337 9.92 3.87 -0.98
C LEU A 337 8.71 4.79 -1.29
N PRO A 338 8.76 6.11 -1.06
CA PRO A 338 7.62 6.98 -1.35
C PRO A 338 7.29 7.06 -2.84
N LEU A 339 8.30 6.98 -3.72
CA LEU A 339 8.10 6.96 -5.17
C LEU A 339 7.34 5.68 -5.60
N ILE A 340 7.81 4.51 -5.15
CA ILE A 340 7.15 3.23 -5.44
C ILE A 340 5.75 3.20 -4.84
N GLY A 341 5.55 3.69 -3.62
CA GLY A 341 4.22 3.78 -3.01
C GLY A 341 3.26 4.69 -3.81
N LEU A 342 3.78 5.70 -4.51
CA LEU A 342 2.99 6.49 -5.44
C LEU A 342 2.68 5.71 -6.73
N LEU A 343 3.61 4.88 -7.21
CA LEU A 343 3.39 4.00 -8.37
C LEU A 343 2.37 2.88 -8.11
N GLU A 344 2.31 2.34 -6.90
CA GLU A 344 1.35 1.28 -6.55
C GLU A 344 -0.11 1.76 -6.55
N ASN A 345 -0.34 3.06 -6.36
CA ASN A 345 -1.66 3.66 -6.19
C ASN A 345 -2.14 4.44 -7.44
N ILE A 346 -1.49 4.21 -8.60
CA ILE A 346 -1.87 4.79 -9.89
C ILE A 346 -3.20 4.24 -10.39
#